data_AF-A0A1Q6IPP5-F1
#
_entry.id   AF-A0A1Q6IPP5-F1
#
_cell.length_a   1.000
_cell.length_b   1.000
_cell.length_c   1.000
_cell.angle_alpha   90.00
_cell.angle_beta   90.00
_cell.angle_gamma   90.00
#
_symmetry.space_group_name_H-M   'P 1'
#
loop_
_entity.id
_entity.type
_entity.pdbx_description
1 polymer ?
#
loop_
_entity_poly.entity_id
_entity_poly.type
_entity_poly.pdbx_seq_one_letter_code
_entity_poly.pdbx_strand_id
1 'polypeptide(L)'
;MLRKIQFFLFIFFLFFVSVSAEENEQFASMACRFVSANRFTLNCELQENRIIAFKTTDDQMLRMLCLWIPQIKDDEYELDDKSISLLSKVDHVLVGYGQVPGNPLFYYCLPVRKVVSKMKMRVLGKYKIPLALCDYHFKK
;
A
#
# COMPACT_ATOMS: atom_id res chain seq x y z
N MET A 1 -16.93 -37.58 1.86
CA MET A 1 -15.59 -36.96 1.73
C MET A 1 -15.63 -35.54 1.12
N LEU A 2 -16.59 -35.22 0.24
CA LEU A 2 -16.72 -33.88 -0.39
C LEU A 2 -16.79 -32.70 0.60
N ARG A 3 -17.62 -32.77 1.66
CA ARG A 3 -17.74 -31.71 2.69
C ARG A 3 -16.44 -31.43 3.47
N LYS A 4 -15.59 -32.44 3.70
CA LYS A 4 -14.31 -32.28 4.44
C LYS A 4 -13.26 -31.57 3.57
N ILE A 5 -13.24 -31.83 2.27
CA ILE A 5 -12.38 -31.15 1.30
C ILE A 5 -12.82 -29.69 1.11
N GLN A 6 -14.12 -29.44 1.03
CA GLN A 6 -14.68 -28.08 0.94
C GLN A 6 -14.37 -27.24 2.19
N PHE A 7 -14.44 -27.83 3.37
CA PHE A 7 -14.07 -27.16 4.63
C PHE A 7 -12.56 -26.86 4.70
N PHE A 8 -11.72 -27.78 4.23
CA PHE A 8 -10.27 -27.57 4.18
C PHE A 8 -9.89 -26.47 3.18
N LEU A 9 -10.51 -26.44 2.00
CA LEU A 9 -10.33 -25.37 1.01
C LEU A 9 -10.83 -24.01 1.51
N PHE A 10 -11.96 -23.99 2.24
CA PHE A 10 -12.49 -22.77 2.85
C PHE A 10 -11.56 -22.21 3.93
N ILE A 11 -11.01 -23.07 4.80
CA ILE A 11 -10.01 -22.68 5.80
C ILE A 11 -8.75 -22.16 5.11
N PHE A 12 -8.24 -22.86 4.09
CA PHE A 12 -7.06 -22.45 3.36
C PHE A 12 -7.25 -21.06 2.72
N PHE A 13 -8.40 -20.82 2.08
CA PHE A 13 -8.75 -19.52 1.49
C PHE A 13 -8.79 -18.38 2.53
N LEU A 14 -9.35 -18.63 3.73
CA LEU A 14 -9.36 -17.65 4.82
C LEU A 14 -7.95 -17.30 5.32
N PHE A 15 -7.03 -18.26 5.34
CA PHE A 15 -5.64 -17.99 5.70
C PHE A 15 -4.93 -17.06 4.71
N PHE A 16 -5.08 -17.23 3.39
CA PHE A 16 -4.43 -16.34 2.40
C PHE A 16 -4.94 -14.90 2.47
N VAL A 17 -6.25 -14.71 2.64
CA VAL A 17 -6.84 -13.36 2.77
C VAL A 17 -6.34 -12.68 4.05
N SER A 18 -6.19 -13.45 5.14
CA SER A 18 -5.76 -12.91 6.44
C SER A 18 -4.28 -12.48 6.43
N VAL A 19 -3.40 -13.28 5.80
CA VAL A 19 -1.97 -12.95 5.67
C VAL A 19 -1.76 -11.69 4.83
N SER A 20 -2.46 -11.56 3.70
CA SER A 20 -2.37 -10.36 2.87
C SER A 20 -2.86 -9.10 3.60
N ALA A 21 -3.95 -9.19 4.37
CA ALA A 21 -4.45 -8.07 5.17
C ALA A 21 -3.44 -7.64 6.25
N GLU A 22 -2.81 -8.60 6.92
CA GLU A 22 -1.80 -8.34 7.95
C GLU A 22 -0.55 -7.67 7.38
N GLU A 23 -0.02 -8.17 6.26
CA GLU A 23 1.16 -7.59 5.61
C GLU A 23 0.95 -6.14 5.18
N ASN A 24 -0.25 -5.83 4.69
CA ASN A 24 -0.63 -4.48 4.31
C ASN A 24 -0.71 -3.53 5.53
N GLU A 25 -1.21 -3.99 6.68
CA GLU A 25 -1.21 -3.22 7.93
C GLU A 25 0.21 -3.01 8.46
N GLN A 26 1.07 -4.03 8.41
CA GLN A 26 2.48 -3.92 8.76
C GLN A 26 3.20 -2.90 7.88
N PHE A 27 2.96 -2.93 6.57
CA PHE A 27 3.51 -1.95 5.64
C PHE A 27 3.02 -0.54 5.97
N ALA A 28 1.72 -0.34 6.23
CA ALA A 28 1.15 0.96 6.55
C ALA A 28 1.75 1.57 7.83
N SER A 29 1.94 0.75 8.86
CA SER A 29 2.61 1.16 10.11
C SER A 29 4.05 1.60 9.87
N MET A 30 4.80 0.83 9.09
CA MET A 30 6.18 1.18 8.72
C MET A 30 6.20 2.47 7.87
N ALA A 31 5.38 2.56 6.84
CA ALA A 31 5.29 3.74 5.97
C ALA A 31 4.94 5.00 6.77
N CYS A 32 4.00 4.91 7.72
CA CYS A 32 3.64 6.02 8.60
C CYS A 32 4.86 6.52 9.37
N ARG A 33 5.69 5.63 9.93
CA ARG A 33 6.91 6.04 10.66
C ARG A 33 7.88 6.84 9.77
N PHE A 34 8.07 6.41 8.52
CA PHE A 34 8.95 7.13 7.59
C PHE A 34 8.35 8.44 7.09
N VAL A 35 7.04 8.50 6.83
CA VAL A 35 6.34 9.74 6.43
C VAL A 35 6.28 10.72 7.60
N SER A 36 6.12 10.26 8.83
CA SER A 36 6.22 11.10 10.04
C SER A 36 7.63 11.67 10.24
N ALA A 37 8.67 10.95 9.82
CA ALA A 37 10.06 11.42 9.86
C ALA A 37 10.47 12.19 8.59
N ASN A 38 9.55 12.40 7.65
CA ASN A 38 9.82 13.10 6.41
C ASN A 38 9.99 14.61 6.65
N ARG A 39 11.03 15.20 6.05
CA ARG A 39 11.40 16.61 6.25
C ARG A 39 10.39 17.62 5.73
N PHE A 40 9.52 17.20 4.81
CA PHE A 40 8.45 17.96 4.21
C PHE A 40 7.08 17.66 4.83
N THR A 41 7.03 16.91 5.93
CA THR A 41 5.80 16.56 6.65
C THR A 41 5.77 17.24 8.03
N LEU A 42 4.68 17.93 8.34
CA LEU A 42 4.47 18.62 9.62
C LEU A 42 3.77 17.75 10.66
N ASN A 43 2.77 16.98 10.23
CA ASN A 43 2.09 15.99 11.05
C ASN A 43 1.74 14.78 10.18
N CYS A 44 1.64 13.61 10.79
CA CYS A 44 1.32 12.37 10.08
C CYS A 44 0.70 11.38 11.07
N GLU A 45 -0.43 10.83 10.69
CA GLU A 45 -1.19 9.85 11.47
C GLU A 45 -1.56 8.65 10.61
N LEU A 46 -1.46 7.46 11.19
CA LEU A 46 -2.04 6.25 10.63
C LEU A 46 -3.51 6.19 11.06
N GLN A 47 -4.40 6.31 10.09
CA GLN A 47 -5.84 6.12 10.25
C GLN A 47 -6.21 4.65 10.01
N GLU A 48 -7.48 4.32 10.28
CA GLU A 48 -8.03 3.00 9.98
C GLU A 48 -7.84 2.60 8.51
N ASN A 49 -7.80 1.29 8.26
CA ASN A 49 -7.74 0.71 6.93
C ASN A 49 -6.49 1.13 6.13
N ARG A 50 -5.36 1.31 6.82
CA ARG A 50 -4.03 1.53 6.21
C ARG A 50 -3.90 2.87 5.48
N ILE A 51 -4.73 3.85 5.85
CA ILE A 51 -4.65 5.19 5.29
C ILE A 51 -3.75 6.03 6.18
N ILE A 52 -2.72 6.64 5.60
CA ILE A 52 -1.93 7.67 6.27
C ILE A 52 -2.49 9.03 5.87
N ALA A 53 -2.79 9.87 6.85
CA ALA A 53 -3.11 11.28 6.62
C ALA A 53 -1.97 12.14 7.15
N PHE A 54 -1.50 13.08 6.34
CA PHE A 54 -0.39 13.93 6.72
C PHE A 54 -0.49 15.32 6.09
N LYS A 55 0.06 16.31 6.79
CA LYS A 55 0.16 17.70 6.32
C LYS A 55 1.56 17.97 5.81
N THR A 56 1.68 18.46 4.59
CA THR A 56 2.98 18.87 4.04
C THR A 56 3.40 20.24 4.55
N THR A 57 4.68 20.58 4.40
CA THR A 57 5.21 21.93 4.66
C THR A 57 4.61 23.01 3.76
N ASP A 58 3.99 22.61 2.64
CA ASP A 58 3.26 23.49 1.72
C ASP A 58 1.78 23.67 2.13
N ASP A 59 1.43 23.34 3.38
CA ASP A 59 0.08 23.43 3.97
C ASP A 59 -0.97 22.52 3.31
N GLN A 60 -0.55 21.50 2.53
CA GLN A 60 -1.47 20.56 1.89
C GLN A 60 -1.78 19.37 2.81
N MET A 61 -3.07 19.09 2.99
CA MET A 61 -3.51 17.82 3.58
C MET A 61 -3.57 16.75 2.49
N LEU A 62 -2.83 15.66 2.70
CA LEU A 62 -2.80 14.49 1.82
C LEU A 62 -3.25 13.25 2.57
N ARG A 63 -3.99 12.39 1.87
CA ARG A 63 -4.37 11.05 2.32
C ARG A 63 -3.81 10.02 1.37
N MET A 64 -3.22 8.98 1.93
CA MET A 64 -2.47 7.98 1.18
C MET A 64 -2.86 6.58 1.63
N LEU A 65 -3.36 5.77 0.71
CA LEU A 65 -3.59 4.35 0.98
C LEU A 65 -2.28 3.58 0.84
N CYS A 66 -1.91 2.81 1.86
CA CYS A 66 -0.72 1.96 1.83
C CYS A 66 -1.07 0.55 1.38
N LEU A 67 -0.33 0.05 0.38
CA LEU A 67 -0.46 -1.30 -0.16
C LEU A 67 0.89 -2.01 -0.20
N TRP A 68 0.88 -3.28 0.15
CA TRP A 68 2.02 -4.18 0.06
C TRP A 68 1.83 -5.15 -1.11
N ILE A 69 2.86 -5.23 -1.95
CA ILE A 69 2.94 -6.20 -3.04
C ILE A 69 4.14 -7.10 -2.78
N PRO A 70 3.94 -8.39 -2.43
CA PRO A 70 5.04 -9.31 -2.27
C PRO A 70 5.75 -9.56 -3.60
N GLN A 71 7.06 -9.77 -3.55
CA GLN A 71 7.88 -10.13 -4.71
C GLN A 71 7.51 -11.53 -5.19
N ILE A 72 6.55 -11.61 -6.10
CA ILE A 72 6.10 -12.84 -6.76
C ILE A 72 6.57 -12.87 -8.22
N LYS A 73 6.45 -14.03 -8.87
CA LYS A 73 6.81 -14.19 -10.30
C LYS A 73 5.84 -13.50 -11.27
N ASP A 74 4.67 -13.07 -10.78
CA ASP A 74 3.65 -12.42 -11.60
C ASP A 74 4.03 -10.95 -11.87
N ASP A 75 3.82 -10.50 -13.11
CA ASP A 75 4.01 -9.11 -13.54
C ASP A 75 2.75 -8.27 -13.30
N GLU A 76 1.66 -8.88 -12.81
CA GLU A 76 0.41 -8.22 -12.48
C GLU A 76 0.05 -8.36 -11.00
N TYR A 77 -0.53 -7.29 -10.43
CA TYR A 77 -1.13 -7.28 -9.11
C TYR A 77 -2.56 -6.78 -9.19
N GLU A 78 -3.48 -7.50 -8.56
CA GLU A 78 -4.90 -7.18 -8.51
C GLU A 78 -5.26 -6.65 -7.12
N LEU A 79 -5.91 -5.49 -7.09
CA LEU A 79 -6.41 -4.89 -5.86
C LEU A 79 -7.62 -5.66 -5.35
N ASP A 80 -7.65 -5.91 -4.04
CA ASP A 80 -8.85 -6.43 -3.39
C ASP A 80 -9.99 -5.39 -3.33
N ASP A 81 -11.23 -5.85 -3.19
CA ASP A 81 -12.42 -5.00 -3.18
C ASP A 81 -12.37 -3.92 -2.08
N LYS A 82 -11.78 -4.23 -0.92
CA LYS A 82 -11.63 -3.27 0.18
C LYS A 82 -10.69 -2.14 -0.25
N SER A 83 -9.54 -2.47 -0.84
CA SER A 83 -8.59 -1.50 -1.38
C SER A 83 -9.23 -0.63 -2.46
N ILE A 84 -10.01 -1.21 -3.38
CA ILE A 84 -10.76 -0.48 -4.41
C ILE A 84 -11.75 0.51 -3.78
N SER A 85 -12.50 0.10 -2.77
CA SER A 85 -13.48 0.96 -2.07
C SER A 85 -12.85 2.16 -1.37
N LEU A 86 -11.58 2.08 -1.00
CA LEU A 86 -10.85 3.14 -0.30
C LEU A 86 -10.23 4.17 -1.25
N LEU A 87 -10.10 3.86 -2.55
CA LEU A 87 -9.51 4.77 -3.54
C LEU A 87 -10.26 6.11 -3.58
N SER A 88 -11.58 6.13 -3.40
CA SER A 88 -12.35 7.39 -3.40
C SER A 88 -12.08 8.31 -2.20
N LYS A 89 -11.31 7.84 -1.20
CA LYS A 89 -11.04 8.57 0.06
C LYS A 89 -9.61 9.10 0.17
N VAL A 90 -8.76 8.82 -0.82
CA VAL A 90 -7.33 9.13 -0.77
C VAL A 90 -6.89 9.92 -2.00
N ASP A 91 -5.83 10.71 -1.86
CA ASP A 91 -5.21 11.43 -2.97
C ASP A 91 -4.20 10.52 -3.70
N HIS A 92 -3.51 9.66 -2.94
CA HIS A 92 -2.40 8.84 -3.40
C HIS A 92 -2.52 7.38 -2.94
N VAL A 93 -1.85 6.50 -3.66
CA VAL A 93 -1.56 5.13 -3.24
C VAL A 93 -0.05 4.98 -3.15
N LEU A 94 0.43 4.60 -1.97
CA LEU A 94 1.81 4.21 -1.74
C LEU A 94 1.91 2.69 -1.73
N VAL A 95 2.74 2.19 -2.62
CA VAL A 95 2.99 0.76 -2.78
C VAL A 95 4.38 0.44 -2.29
N GLY A 96 4.48 -0.46 -1.32
CA GLY A 96 5.70 -1.16 -0.97
C GLY A 96 5.80 -2.45 -1.77
N TYR A 97 6.99 -2.74 -2.28
CA TYR A 97 7.27 -3.97 -3.01
C TYR A 97 8.54 -4.64 -2.51
N GLY A 98 8.49 -5.95 -2.25
CA GLY A 98 9.66 -6.71 -1.81
C GLY A 98 9.31 -8.02 -1.13
N GLN A 99 10.25 -8.54 -0.34
CA GLN A 99 10.06 -9.82 0.36
C GLN A 99 9.25 -9.68 1.64
N VAL A 100 9.47 -8.61 2.41
CA VAL A 100 8.79 -8.38 3.69
C VAL A 100 8.34 -6.91 3.83
N PRO A 101 7.14 -6.64 4.38
CA PRO A 101 6.60 -5.28 4.55
C PRO A 101 7.50 -4.31 5.31
N GLY A 102 8.25 -4.81 6.30
CA GLY A 102 9.14 -4.00 7.13
C GLY A 102 10.44 -3.56 6.43
N ASN A 103 10.76 -4.14 5.27
CA ASN A 103 11.92 -3.76 4.47
C ASN A 103 11.59 -3.86 2.96
N PRO A 104 10.79 -2.93 2.42
CA PRO A 104 10.48 -2.89 1.00
C PRO A 104 11.74 -2.70 0.16
N LEU A 105 11.84 -3.45 -0.92
CA LEU A 105 12.89 -3.27 -1.93
C LEU A 105 12.68 -1.96 -2.69
N PHE A 106 11.43 -1.66 -3.05
CA PHE A 106 11.05 -0.44 -3.75
C PHE A 106 9.76 0.16 -3.19
N TYR A 107 9.63 1.47 -3.39
CA TYR A 107 8.42 2.24 -3.13
C TYR A 107 7.91 2.84 -4.44
N TYR A 108 6.59 2.84 -4.61
CA TYR A 108 5.92 3.53 -5.71
C TYR A 108 4.83 4.45 -5.15
N CYS A 109 4.75 5.69 -5.62
CA CYS A 109 3.71 6.63 -5.21
C CYS A 109 2.88 7.04 -6.44
N LEU A 110 1.62 6.63 -6.46
CA LEU A 110 0.70 6.89 -7.58
C LEU A 110 -0.37 7.88 -7.16
N PRO A 111 -0.66 8.92 -7.96
CA PRO A 111 -1.90 9.66 -7.82
C PRO A 111 -3.08 8.72 -8.04
N VAL A 112 -4.12 8.81 -7.21
CA VAL A 112 -5.22 7.83 -7.20
C VAL A 112 -5.92 7.69 -8.56
N ARG A 113 -6.00 8.78 -9.34
CA ARG A 113 -6.54 8.81 -10.71
C ARG A 113 -5.79 7.94 -11.73
N LYS A 114 -4.58 7.46 -11.38
CA LYS A 114 -3.75 6.58 -12.21
C LYS A 114 -3.81 5.13 -11.75
N VAL A 115 -4.48 4.87 -10.63
CA VAL A 115 -4.66 3.52 -10.08
C VAL A 115 -5.81 2.84 -10.81
N VAL A 116 -5.58 1.58 -11.19
CA VAL A 116 -6.58 0.70 -11.80
C VAL A 116 -6.62 -0.59 -10.98
N SER A 117 -7.72 -1.36 -11.08
CA SER A 117 -7.90 -2.59 -10.29
C SER A 117 -6.79 -3.62 -10.53
N LYS A 118 -6.25 -3.69 -11.75
CA LYS A 118 -5.14 -4.58 -12.11
C LYS A 118 -3.94 -3.81 -12.63
N MET A 119 -2.86 -3.79 -11.86
CA MET A 119 -1.65 -3.02 -12.15
C MET A 119 -0.50 -3.92 -12.59
N LYS A 120 0.12 -3.58 -13.73
CA LYS A 120 1.37 -4.23 -14.17
C LYS A 120 2.57 -3.62 -13.45
N MET A 121 3.56 -4.43 -13.04
CA MET A 121 4.77 -3.93 -12.38
C MET A 121 5.52 -2.94 -13.28
N ARG A 122 5.56 -3.16 -14.60
CA ARG A 122 6.11 -2.21 -15.57
C ARG A 122 5.44 -0.82 -15.55
N VAL A 123 4.16 -0.75 -15.20
CA VAL A 123 3.41 0.52 -15.10
C VAL A 123 3.73 1.19 -13.76
N LEU A 124 3.75 0.42 -12.66
CA LEU A 124 4.19 0.90 -11.34
C LEU A 124 5.61 1.48 -11.41
N GLY A 125 6.50 0.88 -12.19
CA GLY A 125 7.88 1.36 -12.39
C GLY A 125 8.00 2.83 -12.77
N LYS A 126 7.01 3.42 -13.44
CA LYS A 126 6.98 4.85 -13.79
C LYS A 126 6.79 5.78 -12.59
N TYR A 127 6.27 5.23 -11.49
CA TYR A 127 5.94 5.92 -10.24
C TYR A 127 6.91 5.56 -9.11
N LYS A 128 8.02 4.90 -9.46
CA LYS A 128 9.05 4.52 -8.50
C LYS A 128 9.60 5.77 -7.83
N ILE A 129 9.64 5.75 -6.51
CA ILE A 129 10.26 6.79 -5.73
C ILE A 129 11.78 6.57 -5.79
N PRO A 130 12.56 7.54 -6.30
CA PRO A 130 14.01 7.37 -6.46
C PRO A 130 14.81 7.68 -5.19
N LEU A 131 14.15 8.24 -4.17
CA LEU A 131 14.73 8.67 -2.89
C LEU A 131 14.19 7.82 -1.74
N ALA A 132 14.78 7.97 -0.55
CA ALA A 132 14.18 7.45 0.66
C ALA A 132 12.84 8.16 0.93
N LEU A 133 11.88 7.44 1.54
CA LEU A 133 10.57 8.02 1.87
C LEU A 133 10.67 9.26 2.76
N CYS A 134 11.70 9.40 3.59
CA CYS A 134 11.93 10.55 4.47
C CYS A 134 12.38 11.82 3.72
N ASP A 135 12.87 11.70 2.49
CA ASP A 135 13.33 12.83 1.67
C ASP A 135 12.45 13.07 0.44
N TYR A 136 11.37 12.30 0.29
CA TYR A 136 10.47 12.44 -0.85
C TYR A 136 9.45 13.55 -0.63
N HIS A 137 9.35 14.48 -1.58
CA HIS A 137 8.36 15.56 -1.52
C HIS A 137 7.04 15.12 -2.17
N PHE A 138 6.06 14.75 -1.34
CA PHE A 138 4.71 14.39 -1.79
C PHE A 138 3.95 15.64 -2.25
N LYS A 139 3.30 15.54 -3.41
CA LYS A 139 2.48 16.62 -4.00
C LYS A 139 1.11 16.07 -4.33
N LYS A 140 0.09 16.92 -4.30
CA LYS A 140 -1.29 16.55 -4.65
C LYS A 140 -1.47 16.19 -6.13
#